data_AF-L1KWL1-F1
#
_entry.id   AF-L1KWL1-F1
#
_cell.length_a   1.000
_cell.length_b   1.000
_cell.length_c   1.000
_cell.angle_alpha   90.00
_cell.angle_beta   90.00
_cell.angle_gamma   90.00
#
_symmetry.space_group_name_H-M   'P 1'
#
loop_
_entity.id
_entity.type
_entity.pdbx_description
1 polymer ?
#
loop_
_entity_poly.entity_id
_entity_poly.type
_entity_poly.pdbx_seq_one_letter_code
_entity_poly.pdbx_strand_id
1 'polypeptide(L)'
;MKLLITTVADGDATGSQDVLLTASGSTPVEEVAAHLAQLRTGDTDETGGSFPVPGAAPSCYLGDEPLAPGTPLAATRLMDGSVVALGAPQPPAATVYGPERDAMPQPHRVDHAPVIELQVVGGPDAGRVYSLGLGTHGIGPLEDAAVPLEGRGMPGEGIRVTVRPDGSAIVELREGGPAKLSLPEPPEHRGRPNTPLLPLAEQDEEDEEPQEEAVGEAELPDGWELWPVGAELSVGEYLLRLAEPTPRDAAVVPSEGGGGLDYNRPPRILPHLAPERFRLPAPPEPPGRRPIPLMVSLAPMVFGVVMMLFLNSYYYLIFMFLSPVLVAANYVSGRRQTRKDYEEKSRIYRQRRASLEEDVRQKVATERRLRTETAPDPAVAGLWAVGPGRRLWERRRGDPDHLALRIGTAPQPSLLGID
;
A
#
# COMPACT_ATOMS: atom_id res chain seq x y z
N MET A 1 16.43 -2.24 31.53
CA MET A 1 17.01 -2.01 30.19
C MET A 1 18.26 -2.86 30.06
N LYS A 2 18.46 -3.48 28.90
CA LYS A 2 19.65 -4.29 28.60
C LYS A 2 20.28 -3.68 27.35
N LEU A 3 21.51 -3.20 27.48
CA LEU A 3 22.24 -2.47 26.45
C LEU A 3 23.64 -3.08 26.34
N LEU A 4 24.08 -3.40 25.14
CA LEU A 4 25.47 -3.70 24.82
C LEU A 4 26.14 -2.36 24.51
N ILE A 5 27.08 -1.93 25.35
CA ILE A 5 27.80 -0.65 25.18
C ILE A 5 29.29 -0.90 25.09
N THR A 6 30.00 -0.10 24.31
CA THR A 6 31.46 -0.12 24.27
C THR A 6 31.96 0.94 25.22
N THR A 7 32.77 0.58 26.20
CA THR A 7 33.44 1.57 27.07
C THR A 7 34.82 1.89 26.52
N VAL A 8 35.30 3.12 26.73
CA VAL A 8 36.67 3.58 26.43
C VAL A 8 37.17 4.35 27.65
N ALA A 9 38.42 4.18 28.08
CA ALA A 9 38.99 4.94 29.21
C ALA A 9 39.93 6.04 28.73
N ASP A 10 39.88 7.20 29.39
CA ASP A 10 40.82 8.32 29.24
C ASP A 10 41.06 8.76 27.78
N GLY A 11 40.05 8.63 26.92
CA GLY A 11 40.11 9.03 25.51
C GLY A 11 40.98 8.14 24.62
N ASP A 12 41.51 7.02 25.11
CA ASP A 12 42.34 6.09 24.34
C ASP A 12 41.48 4.96 23.73
N ALA A 13 41.20 5.08 22.43
CA ALA A 13 40.39 4.11 21.68
C ALA A 13 40.99 2.71 21.57
N THR A 14 42.29 2.54 21.91
CA THR A 14 42.94 1.22 21.88
C THR A 14 42.59 0.33 23.07
N GLY A 15 42.04 0.91 24.15
CA GLY A 15 41.57 0.21 25.33
C GLY A 15 40.04 0.09 25.40
N SER A 16 39.36 -0.19 24.28
CA SER A 16 37.91 -0.37 24.25
C SER A 16 37.48 -1.73 24.82
N GLN A 17 36.34 -1.77 25.51
CA GLN A 17 35.78 -3.00 26.07
C GLN A 17 34.26 -2.99 25.94
N ASP A 18 33.71 -4.03 25.30
CA ASP A 18 32.27 -4.21 25.20
C ASP A 18 31.72 -4.78 26.50
N VAL A 19 30.69 -4.12 27.03
CA VAL A 19 30.05 -4.44 28.30
C VAL A 19 28.54 -4.55 28.07
N LEU A 20 27.97 -5.67 28.52
CA LEU A 20 26.52 -5.84 28.56
C LEU A 20 25.96 -5.20 29.82
N LEU A 21 25.49 -3.96 29.71
CA LEU A 21 24.85 -3.22 30.78
C LEU A 21 23.41 -3.72 30.98
N THR A 22 23.12 -4.26 32.17
CA THR A 22 21.75 -4.59 32.58
C THR A 22 21.39 -3.74 33.79
N ALA A 23 20.63 -2.66 33.57
CA ALA A 23 20.25 -1.69 34.59
C ALA A 23 18.80 -1.23 34.44
N SER A 24 18.18 -0.73 35.51
CA SER A 24 16.86 -0.09 35.41
C SER A 24 16.98 1.23 34.63
N GLY A 25 15.93 1.63 33.91
CA GLY A 25 15.92 2.94 33.25
C GLY A 25 15.99 4.12 34.22
N SER A 26 15.64 3.88 35.50
CA SER A 26 15.73 4.85 36.59
C SER A 26 17.11 4.93 37.25
N THR A 27 18.06 4.06 36.88
CA THR A 27 19.41 4.05 37.45
C THR A 27 20.14 5.33 37.02
N PRO A 28 20.77 6.08 37.94
CA PRO A 28 21.51 7.30 37.59
C PRO A 28 22.85 6.97 36.90
N VAL A 29 23.31 7.87 36.04
CA VAL A 29 24.57 7.71 35.28
C VAL A 29 25.77 7.48 36.21
N GLU A 30 25.83 8.12 37.38
CA GLU A 30 26.95 7.97 38.32
C GLU A 30 27.13 6.55 38.85
N GLU A 31 26.03 5.83 39.09
CA GLU A 31 26.07 4.43 39.54
C GLU A 31 26.61 3.53 38.43
N VAL A 32 26.22 3.79 37.18
CA VAL A 32 26.74 3.07 36.01
C VAL A 32 28.21 3.40 35.79
N ALA A 33 28.60 4.67 35.88
CA ALA A 33 29.97 5.12 35.73
C ALA A 33 30.93 4.45 36.72
N ALA A 34 30.52 4.38 37.99
CA ALA A 34 31.28 3.71 39.04
C ALA A 34 31.43 2.20 38.75
N HIS A 35 30.37 1.55 38.28
CA HIS A 35 30.40 0.12 37.97
C HIS A 35 31.26 -0.20 36.74
N LEU A 36 31.19 0.62 35.69
CA LEU A 36 32.03 0.48 34.50
C LEU A 36 33.51 0.71 34.81
N ALA A 37 33.82 1.62 35.75
CA ALA A 37 35.18 1.84 36.22
C ALA A 37 35.73 0.62 36.98
N GLN A 38 34.92 0.02 37.87
CA GLN A 38 35.30 -1.19 38.62
C GLN A 38 35.53 -2.40 37.70
N LEU A 39 34.65 -2.59 36.71
CA LEU A 39 34.79 -3.64 35.70
C LEU A 39 36.13 -3.56 34.96
N ARG A 40 36.69 -2.36 34.77
CA ARG A 40 37.97 -2.14 34.11
C ARG A 40 39.18 -2.30 35.03
N THR A 41 39.07 -1.98 36.31
CA THR A 41 40.15 -2.17 37.29
C THR A 41 40.33 -3.63 37.72
N GLY A 42 39.45 -4.53 37.27
CA GLY A 42 39.51 -5.96 37.56
C GLY A 42 39.10 -6.33 38.99
N ASP A 43 38.53 -5.39 39.74
CA ASP A 43 38.11 -5.60 41.13
C ASP A 43 36.67 -6.15 41.14
N THR A 44 36.55 -7.40 40.69
CA THR A 44 35.29 -8.15 40.78
C THR A 44 35.29 -8.91 42.10
N ASP A 45 34.94 -8.21 43.17
CA ASP A 45 34.66 -8.87 44.44
C ASP A 45 33.34 -9.66 44.26
N GLU A 46 33.44 -10.97 44.00
CA GLU A 46 32.33 -11.90 43.73
C GLU A 46 31.40 -12.13 44.94
N THR A 47 31.40 -11.26 45.95
CA THR A 47 30.56 -11.41 47.12
C THR A 47 29.41 -10.41 47.08
N GLY A 48 28.22 -10.91 46.75
CA GLY A 48 26.99 -10.12 46.71
C GLY A 48 26.75 -9.30 47.98
N GLY A 49 26.26 -8.06 47.76
CA GLY A 49 25.58 -7.27 48.77
C GLY A 49 26.39 -6.19 49.49
N SER A 50 26.91 -5.19 48.77
CA SER A 50 27.20 -3.86 49.33
C SER A 50 27.42 -2.84 48.20
N PHE A 51 26.54 -1.83 48.08
CA PHE A 51 26.81 -0.64 47.27
C PHE A 51 27.87 0.21 47.99
N PRO A 52 29.06 0.47 47.42
CA PRO A 52 30.06 1.30 48.06
C PRO A 52 29.69 2.79 47.98
N VAL A 53 30.17 3.52 49.00
CA VAL A 53 30.02 4.96 49.26
C VAL A 53 30.42 5.83 48.05
N PRO A 54 29.76 6.98 47.79
CA PRO A 54 30.04 7.86 46.65
C PRO A 54 31.42 8.52 46.76
N GLY A 55 32.42 7.86 46.17
CA GLY A 55 33.74 8.43 45.89
C GLY A 55 33.88 8.61 44.38
N ALA A 56 33.84 9.87 43.94
CA ALA A 56 34.10 10.39 42.59
C ALA A 56 34.01 9.36 41.44
N ALA A 57 32.79 8.97 41.07
CA ALA A 57 32.57 8.25 39.82
C ALA A 57 33.19 9.06 38.65
N PRO A 58 33.92 8.43 37.72
CA PRO A 58 34.53 9.14 36.61
C PRO A 58 33.43 9.79 35.76
N SER A 59 33.73 10.95 35.18
CA SER A 59 32.82 11.59 34.23
C SER A 59 32.61 10.66 33.02
N CYS A 60 31.35 10.39 32.70
CA CYS A 60 30.98 9.67 31.49
C CYS A 60 30.73 10.65 30.35
N TYR A 61 31.18 10.29 29.15
CA TYR A 61 30.94 11.04 27.93
C TYR A 61 30.35 10.10 26.88
N LEU A 62 29.41 10.61 26.10
CA LEU A 62 28.92 9.97 24.88
C LEU A 62 29.49 10.77 23.70
N GLY A 63 30.59 10.29 23.12
CA GLY A 63 31.41 11.11 22.22
C GLY A 63 32.13 12.23 22.98
N ASP A 64 31.80 13.49 22.67
CA ASP A 64 32.29 14.70 23.33
C ASP A 64 31.30 15.28 24.37
N GLU A 65 30.05 14.77 24.40
CA GLU A 65 28.99 15.27 25.29
C GLU A 65 29.08 14.63 26.69
N PRO A 66 29.20 15.42 27.77
CA PRO A 66 29.22 14.90 29.14
C PRO A 66 27.83 14.40 29.57
N LEU A 67 27.76 13.17 30.07
CA LEU A 67 26.56 12.63 30.70
C LEU A 67 26.51 13.09 32.16
N ALA A 68 25.48 13.88 32.50
CA ALA A 68 25.33 14.42 33.84
C ALA A 68 25.11 13.29 34.88
N PRO A 69 25.86 13.27 36.00
CA PRO A 69 25.86 12.17 36.99
C PRO A 69 24.47 11.75 37.52
N GLY A 70 23.60 12.74 37.78
CA GLY A 70 22.25 12.51 38.32
C GLY A 70 21.17 12.21 37.29
N THR A 71 21.49 12.16 35.99
CA THR A 71 20.50 11.88 34.95
C THR A 71 20.17 10.38 34.95
N PRO A 72 18.88 9.98 34.98
CA PRO A 72 18.51 8.57 34.86
C PRO A 72 18.83 8.05 33.45
N LEU A 73 19.28 6.81 33.33
CA LEU A 73 19.65 6.18 32.05
C LEU A 73 18.60 6.35 30.95
N ALA A 74 17.31 6.23 31.29
CA ALA A 74 16.22 6.40 30.34
C ALA A 74 16.09 7.83 29.78
N ALA A 75 16.67 8.83 30.44
CA ALA A 75 16.72 10.23 29.99
C ALA A 75 18.05 10.58 29.29
N THR A 76 18.96 9.61 29.12
CA THR A 76 20.21 9.79 28.38
C THR A 76 20.05 9.36 26.92
N ARG A 77 21.04 9.70 26.09
CA ARG A 77 21.14 9.24 24.69
C ARG A 77 21.84 7.88 24.54
N LEU A 78 21.98 7.13 25.64
CA LEU A 78 22.60 5.80 25.60
C LEU A 78 21.69 4.80 24.89
N MET A 79 22.26 4.14 23.89
CA MET A 79 21.60 3.14 23.05
C MET A 79 22.47 1.88 22.98
N ASP A 80 21.90 0.83 22.42
CA ASP A 80 22.66 -0.36 22.06
C ASP A 80 23.74 0.01 21.03
N GLY A 81 24.97 -0.38 21.29
CA GLY A 81 26.16 -0.02 20.52
C GLY A 81 26.74 1.37 20.83
N SER A 82 26.25 2.09 21.85
CA SER A 82 26.83 3.37 22.25
C SER A 82 28.27 3.20 22.77
N VAL A 83 29.14 4.13 22.39
CA VAL A 83 30.50 4.24 22.91
C VAL A 83 30.52 5.25 24.07
N VAL A 84 30.86 4.78 25.26
CA VAL A 84 30.93 5.59 26.49
C VAL A 84 32.39 5.78 26.87
N ALA A 85 32.87 7.01 26.82
CA ALA A 85 34.19 7.36 27.32
C ALA A 85 34.11 7.67 28.83
N LEU A 86 35.05 7.13 29.60
CA LEU A 86 35.19 7.34 31.03
C LEU A 86 36.40 8.25 31.28
N GLY A 87 36.23 9.30 32.09
CA GLY A 87 37.30 10.20 32.53
C GLY A 87 37.61 11.36 31.59
N ALA A 88 37.63 11.13 30.27
CA ALA A 88 37.88 12.17 29.26
C ALA A 88 36.99 11.96 28.01
N PRO A 89 36.58 13.04 27.32
CA PRO A 89 35.84 12.94 26.06
C PRO A 89 36.71 12.31 24.97
N GLN A 90 36.08 11.56 24.07
CA GLN A 90 36.76 10.98 22.91
C GLN A 90 36.66 11.97 21.73
N PRO A 91 37.78 12.47 21.18
CA PRO A 91 37.73 13.30 19.98
C PRO A 91 37.22 12.45 18.80
N PRO A 92 36.39 13.03 17.91
CA PRO A 92 35.80 12.29 16.80
C PRO A 92 36.89 11.70 15.90
N ALA A 93 36.68 10.45 15.47
CA ALA A 93 37.58 9.78 14.54
C ALA A 93 37.63 10.56 13.23
N ALA A 94 38.75 11.21 12.95
CA ALA A 94 38.94 11.96 11.73
C ALA A 94 38.93 11.01 10.52
N THR A 95 38.12 11.38 9.51
CA THR A 95 37.93 10.79 8.16
C THR A 95 36.93 9.66 8.00
N VAL A 96 35.69 10.02 7.62
CA VAL A 96 34.70 9.14 6.97
C VAL A 96 33.93 9.93 5.90
N TYR A 97 33.65 9.29 4.77
CA TYR A 97 32.91 9.81 3.63
C TYR A 97 31.43 10.05 3.98
N GLY A 98 30.93 11.28 3.79
CA GLY A 98 29.52 11.64 4.00
C GLY A 98 29.24 12.40 5.31
N PRO A 99 28.04 13.01 5.45
CA PRO A 99 27.67 13.68 6.69
C PRO A 99 27.66 12.70 7.86
N GLU A 100 28.13 13.16 9.03
CA GLU A 100 28.13 12.40 10.29
C GLU A 100 26.71 11.94 10.65
N ARG A 101 26.57 10.82 11.38
CA ARG A 101 25.27 10.19 11.73
C ARG A 101 24.35 11.12 12.54
N ASP A 102 24.95 12.13 13.14
CA ASP A 102 24.43 13.19 13.98
C ASP A 102 24.09 14.45 13.17
N ALA A 103 24.68 14.59 11.97
CA ALA A 103 24.25 15.51 10.92
C ALA A 103 23.15 14.92 10.01
N MET A 104 22.87 13.61 10.12
CA MET A 104 21.64 13.04 9.57
C MET A 104 20.44 13.47 10.44
N PRO A 105 19.31 13.87 9.85
CA PRO A 105 18.11 14.20 10.62
C PRO A 105 17.67 12.98 11.43
N GLN A 106 17.90 13.02 12.74
CA GLN A 106 17.39 12.02 13.66
C GLN A 106 15.94 12.38 14.05
N PRO A 107 15.03 11.42 14.23
CA PRO A 107 13.69 11.72 14.71
C PRO A 107 13.76 12.29 16.14
N HIS A 108 13.40 13.57 16.29
CA HIS A 108 13.55 14.33 17.54
C HIS A 108 12.50 13.99 18.63
N ARG A 109 11.67 12.95 18.46
CA ARG A 109 10.69 12.52 19.45
C ARG A 109 10.18 11.11 19.14
N VAL A 110 10.03 10.28 20.17
CA VAL A 110 9.28 9.01 20.10
C VAL A 110 7.78 9.24 19.87
N ASP A 111 7.33 10.50 19.96
CA ASP A 111 5.90 10.86 19.88
C ASP A 111 5.45 11.33 18.48
N HIS A 112 6.33 11.35 17.47
CA HIS A 112 5.92 11.47 16.07
C HIS A 112 6.84 10.60 15.20
N ALA A 113 6.48 9.33 15.04
CA ALA A 113 7.14 8.43 14.11
C ALA A 113 7.05 9.02 12.67
N PRO A 114 8.09 8.87 11.84
CA PRO A 114 7.96 9.18 10.41
C PRO A 114 6.88 8.26 9.84
N VAL A 115 5.87 8.81 9.18
CA VAL A 115 4.70 8.00 8.80
C VAL A 115 4.83 7.47 7.37
N ILE A 116 5.45 8.23 6.45
CA ILE A 116 5.57 7.83 5.04
C ILE A 116 6.88 8.35 4.38
N GLU A 117 7.34 7.64 3.37
CA GLU A 117 8.39 8.03 2.43
C GLU A 117 7.76 8.52 1.11
N LEU A 118 8.23 9.66 0.61
CA LEU A 118 7.97 10.09 -0.76
C LEU A 118 9.18 9.78 -1.63
N GLN A 119 9.00 8.86 -2.56
CA GLN A 119 10.04 8.33 -3.43
C GLN A 119 9.94 8.96 -4.83
N VAL A 120 11.03 9.53 -5.34
CA VAL A 120 11.10 10.02 -6.72
C VAL A 120 11.46 8.84 -7.62
N VAL A 121 10.43 8.27 -8.27
CA VAL A 121 10.52 7.06 -9.10
C VAL A 121 11.04 7.39 -10.51
N GLY A 122 10.68 8.57 -11.04
CA GLY A 122 11.04 9.01 -12.38
C GLY A 122 11.21 10.52 -12.47
N GLY A 123 11.96 10.95 -13.48
CA GLY A 123 12.35 12.35 -13.69
C GLY A 123 13.83 12.60 -13.41
N PRO A 124 14.28 13.87 -13.48
CA PRO A 124 15.69 14.25 -13.28
C PRO A 124 16.28 13.84 -11.93
N ASP A 125 15.44 13.83 -10.89
CA ASP A 125 15.84 13.51 -9.51
C ASP A 125 15.47 12.08 -9.10
N ALA A 126 15.26 11.19 -10.07
CA ALA A 126 14.93 9.80 -9.80
C ALA A 126 15.98 9.14 -8.89
N GLY A 127 15.53 8.51 -7.81
CA GLY A 127 16.40 7.97 -6.76
C GLY A 127 16.35 8.72 -5.44
N ARG A 128 15.83 9.95 -5.40
CA ARG A 128 15.67 10.71 -4.15
C ARG A 128 14.50 10.18 -3.33
N VAL A 129 14.66 10.25 -2.01
CA VAL A 129 13.65 9.85 -1.03
C VAL A 129 13.53 10.95 0.01
N TYR A 130 12.31 11.38 0.28
CA TYR A 130 11.97 12.40 1.25
C TYR A 130 11.11 11.77 2.35
N SER A 131 11.49 11.94 3.61
CA SER A 131 10.68 11.48 4.73
C SER A 131 9.67 12.57 5.12
N LEU A 132 8.38 12.23 5.14
CA LEU A 132 7.32 13.17 5.49
C LEU A 132 6.73 12.81 6.87
N GLY A 133 6.69 13.82 7.74
CA GLY A 133 5.98 13.73 9.03
C GLY A 133 4.49 13.98 8.88
N LEU A 134 3.75 13.94 9.98
CA LEU A 134 2.34 14.34 10.02
C LEU A 134 2.17 15.81 9.61
N GLY A 135 1.05 16.15 8.97
CA GLY A 135 0.71 17.51 8.55
C GLY A 135 0.85 17.75 7.06
N THR A 136 0.72 19.02 6.66
CA THR A 136 0.71 19.44 5.25
C THR A 136 2.11 19.88 4.81
N HIS A 137 2.55 19.33 3.68
CA HIS A 137 3.87 19.55 3.09
C HIS A 137 3.75 20.04 1.65
N GLY A 138 4.61 20.98 1.26
CA GLY A 138 4.73 21.46 -0.10
C GLY A 138 5.69 20.62 -0.94
N ILE A 139 5.31 20.34 -2.18
CA ILE A 139 6.10 19.69 -3.23
C ILE A 139 6.25 20.69 -4.38
N GLY A 140 7.49 21.01 -4.77
CA GLY A 140 7.75 21.91 -5.91
C GLY A 140 8.68 23.08 -5.59
N PRO A 141 8.66 24.15 -6.42
CA PRO A 141 9.55 25.30 -6.31
C PRO A 141 9.08 26.30 -5.24
N LEU A 142 8.62 25.83 -4.09
CA LEU A 142 8.19 26.67 -2.97
C LEU A 142 9.38 26.95 -2.05
N GLU A 143 9.45 28.17 -1.49
CA GLU A 143 10.55 28.60 -0.62
C GLU A 143 10.72 27.69 0.61
N ASP A 144 9.61 27.17 1.15
CA ASP A 144 9.58 26.25 2.29
C ASP A 144 9.05 24.84 1.91
N ALA A 145 9.22 24.41 0.65
CA ALA A 145 8.82 23.06 0.25
C ALA A 145 9.62 22.00 1.04
N ALA A 146 8.91 21.07 1.68
CA ALA A 146 9.52 19.86 2.24
C ALA A 146 10.17 18.99 1.15
N VAL A 147 9.64 19.09 -0.08
CA VAL A 147 10.11 18.35 -1.25
C VAL A 147 10.41 19.34 -2.37
N PRO A 148 11.61 19.96 -2.38
CA PRO A 148 11.99 20.92 -3.39
C PRO A 148 12.27 20.19 -4.71
N LEU A 149 11.35 20.34 -5.67
CA LEU A 149 11.46 19.79 -7.02
C LEU A 149 11.24 20.89 -8.04
N GLU A 150 12.12 20.96 -9.03
CA GLU A 150 12.10 21.99 -10.07
C GLU A 150 12.27 21.34 -11.44
N GLY A 151 11.32 21.57 -12.34
CA GLY A 151 11.38 20.95 -13.65
C GLY A 151 10.26 21.38 -14.57
N ARG A 152 10.32 20.87 -15.80
CA ARG A 152 9.33 21.11 -16.84
C ARG A 152 7.97 20.56 -16.41
N GLY A 153 6.96 21.41 -16.47
CA GLY A 153 5.58 21.04 -16.12
C GLY A 153 5.32 20.97 -14.61
N MET A 154 6.31 21.29 -13.76
CA MET A 154 6.07 21.49 -12.33
C MET A 154 5.31 22.82 -12.14
N PRO A 155 4.16 22.84 -11.43
CA PRO A 155 3.43 24.07 -11.16
C PRO A 155 4.27 25.02 -10.29
N GLY A 156 4.27 26.31 -10.63
CA GLY A 156 5.01 27.34 -9.86
C GLY A 156 4.46 27.55 -8.44
N GLU A 157 3.18 27.26 -8.22
CA GLU A 157 2.53 27.26 -6.89
C GLU A 157 2.82 25.96 -6.11
N GLY A 158 3.54 25.01 -6.70
CA GLY A 158 3.74 23.67 -6.13
C GLY A 158 2.44 22.87 -5.99
N ILE A 159 2.53 21.77 -5.25
CA ILE A 159 1.42 20.89 -4.86
C ILE A 159 1.52 20.66 -3.37
N ARG A 160 0.37 20.53 -2.70
CA ARG A 160 0.33 20.18 -1.28
C ARG A 160 -0.06 18.73 -1.08
N VAL A 161 0.62 18.07 -0.15
CA VAL A 161 0.28 16.74 0.35
C VAL A 161 0.09 16.83 1.86
N THR A 162 -0.97 16.22 2.39
CA THR A 162 -1.22 16.17 3.83
C THR A 162 -1.13 14.72 4.30
N VAL A 163 -0.25 14.47 5.27
CA VAL A 163 -0.10 13.18 5.93
C VAL A 163 -0.96 13.16 7.17
N ARG A 164 -1.89 12.21 7.21
CA ARG A 164 -2.86 12.05 8.30
C ARG A 164 -2.29 11.16 9.41
N PRO A 165 -2.81 11.28 10.65
CA PRO A 165 -2.38 10.46 11.80
C PRO A 165 -2.59 8.94 11.61
N ASP A 166 -3.49 8.54 10.73
CA ASP A 166 -3.77 7.15 10.36
C ASP A 166 -2.73 6.57 9.38
N GLY A 167 -1.79 7.38 8.90
CA GLY A 167 -0.78 7.03 7.90
C GLY A 167 -1.24 7.05 6.45
N SER A 168 -2.47 7.48 6.20
CA SER A 168 -2.91 7.84 4.86
C SER A 168 -2.38 9.23 4.47
N ALA A 169 -2.30 9.50 3.17
CA ALA A 169 -2.03 10.83 2.66
C ALA A 169 -3.11 11.28 1.69
N ILE A 170 -3.34 12.59 1.65
CA ILE A 170 -4.19 13.25 0.66
C ILE A 170 -3.38 14.26 -0.11
N VAL A 171 -3.70 14.45 -1.37
CA VAL A 171 -2.99 15.37 -2.27
C VAL A 171 -3.99 16.35 -2.87
N GLU A 172 -3.57 17.60 -2.98
CA GLU A 172 -4.35 18.64 -3.65
C GLU A 172 -4.19 18.49 -5.17
N LEU A 173 -5.27 18.09 -5.85
CA LEU A 173 -5.33 17.93 -7.30
C LEU A 173 -6.33 18.92 -7.88
N ARG A 174 -5.87 19.67 -8.87
CA ARG A 174 -6.73 20.59 -9.63
C ARG A 174 -7.27 19.84 -10.84
N GLU A 175 -8.56 19.96 -11.09
CA GLU A 175 -9.18 19.36 -12.27
C GLU A 175 -8.51 19.88 -13.56
N GLY A 176 -8.07 18.95 -14.43
CA GLY A 176 -7.29 19.30 -15.63
C GLY A 176 -5.88 19.84 -15.37
N GLY A 177 -5.39 19.77 -14.12
CA GLY A 177 -4.08 20.25 -13.70
C GLY A 177 -2.90 19.39 -14.19
N PRO A 178 -1.66 19.84 -13.92
CA PRO A 178 -0.43 19.16 -14.32
C PRO A 178 -0.11 17.92 -13.47
N ALA A 179 -0.85 17.71 -12.38
CA ALA A 179 -0.71 16.60 -11.45
C ALA A 179 -1.83 15.60 -11.67
N LYS A 180 -1.49 14.32 -11.79
CA LYS A 180 -2.46 13.23 -11.96
C LYS A 180 -2.05 12.01 -11.16
N LEU A 181 -3.00 11.43 -10.43
CA LEU A 181 -2.79 10.15 -9.79
C LEU A 181 -2.88 9.04 -10.84
N SER A 182 -1.90 8.16 -10.86
CA SER A 182 -1.91 6.99 -11.74
C SER A 182 -2.78 5.87 -11.15
N LEU A 183 -4.08 6.12 -11.04
CA LEU A 183 -5.03 5.06 -10.78
C LEU A 183 -5.16 4.18 -12.04
N PRO A 184 -5.44 2.88 -11.90
CA PRO A 184 -5.74 2.04 -13.05
C PRO A 184 -6.99 2.59 -13.75
N GLU A 185 -6.78 3.29 -14.87
CA GLU A 185 -7.88 3.70 -15.74
C GLU A 185 -8.48 2.45 -16.38
N PRO A 186 -9.79 2.20 -16.22
CA PRO A 186 -10.46 1.16 -16.97
C PRO A 186 -10.22 1.37 -18.47
N PRO A 187 -10.05 0.30 -19.27
CA PRO A 187 -9.94 0.47 -20.72
C PRO A 187 -11.11 1.30 -21.24
N GLU A 188 -10.83 2.26 -22.13
CA GLU A 188 -11.87 3.08 -22.75
C GLU A 188 -13.00 2.17 -23.21
N HIS A 189 -14.20 2.42 -22.68
CA HIS A 189 -15.37 1.65 -23.04
C HIS A 189 -15.55 1.83 -24.56
N ARG A 190 -15.14 0.83 -25.35
CA ARG A 190 -15.47 0.77 -26.77
C ARG A 190 -16.99 0.81 -26.81
N GLY A 191 -17.52 1.98 -27.18
CA GLY A 191 -18.93 2.30 -26.99
C GLY A 191 -19.78 1.14 -27.45
N ARG A 192 -20.76 0.76 -26.62
CA ARG A 192 -21.82 -0.16 -27.04
C ARG A 192 -22.29 0.30 -28.43
N PRO A 193 -22.50 -0.60 -29.42
CA PRO A 193 -23.32 -0.23 -30.55
C PRO A 193 -24.62 0.34 -29.98
N ASN A 194 -24.97 1.57 -30.38
CA ASN A 194 -26.15 2.31 -29.95
C ASN A 194 -27.39 1.43 -30.15
N THR A 195 -27.69 0.62 -29.14
CA THR A 195 -28.86 -0.23 -29.11
C THR A 195 -29.83 0.55 -28.24
N PRO A 196 -30.85 1.20 -28.82
CA PRO A 196 -31.81 1.94 -28.02
C PRO A 196 -32.39 0.98 -26.99
N LEU A 197 -32.14 1.27 -25.71
CA LEU A 197 -32.82 0.61 -24.62
C LEU A 197 -34.30 0.90 -24.82
N LEU A 198 -35.10 -0.16 -24.95
CA LEU A 198 -36.55 -0.02 -24.99
C LEU A 198 -36.97 0.72 -23.71
N PRO A 199 -37.61 1.89 -23.81
CA PRO A 199 -38.21 2.51 -22.64
C PRO A 199 -39.35 1.59 -22.22
N LEU A 200 -39.51 1.31 -20.92
CA LEU A 200 -40.77 0.97 -20.23
C LEU A 200 -40.46 0.31 -18.88
N ALA A 201 -39.79 1.02 -18.01
CA ALA A 201 -40.18 1.04 -16.60
C ALA A 201 -40.13 2.51 -16.21
N GLU A 202 -41.13 2.99 -15.48
CA GLU A 202 -40.93 4.18 -14.66
C GLU A 202 -39.64 3.90 -13.90
N GLN A 203 -38.67 4.81 -14.01
CA GLN A 203 -37.56 4.83 -13.07
C GLN A 203 -38.24 5.01 -11.72
N ASP A 204 -38.47 3.91 -11.01
CA ASP A 204 -38.70 4.00 -9.57
C ASP A 204 -37.49 4.81 -9.09
N GLU A 205 -37.77 5.98 -8.49
CA GLU A 205 -36.79 6.96 -7.99
C GLU A 205 -35.96 6.41 -6.81
N GLU A 206 -35.70 5.10 -6.80
CA GLU A 206 -34.90 4.35 -5.84
C GLU A 206 -33.97 3.42 -6.63
N ASP A 207 -33.28 3.96 -7.65
CA ASP A 207 -31.92 3.51 -7.93
C ASP A 207 -31.09 3.95 -6.70
N GLU A 208 -31.25 3.22 -5.58
CA GLU A 208 -30.17 3.10 -4.61
C GLU A 208 -29.01 2.49 -5.40
N GLU A 209 -28.18 3.36 -5.98
CA GLU A 209 -26.80 3.04 -6.25
C GLU A 209 -26.32 2.27 -5.01
N PRO A 210 -25.75 1.06 -5.17
CA PRO A 210 -25.25 0.34 -4.02
C PRO A 210 -24.33 1.32 -3.30
N GLN A 211 -24.79 1.80 -2.13
CA GLN A 211 -23.95 2.52 -1.21
C GLN A 211 -22.83 1.54 -0.96
N GLU A 212 -21.71 1.75 -1.63
CA GLU A 212 -20.43 1.28 -1.13
C GLU A 212 -20.47 1.69 0.34
N GLU A 213 -20.48 0.69 1.22
CA GLU A 213 -20.19 0.92 2.62
C GLU A 213 -18.77 1.48 2.63
N ALA A 214 -18.67 2.79 2.40
CA ALA A 214 -17.48 3.57 2.53
C ALA A 214 -17.12 3.42 3.99
N VAL A 215 -16.12 2.58 4.22
CA VAL A 215 -15.50 2.39 5.52
C VAL A 215 -14.93 3.74 5.93
N GLY A 216 -15.75 4.57 6.58
CA GLY A 216 -15.37 5.85 7.19
C GLY A 216 -14.42 6.73 6.36
N GLU A 217 -14.72 7.00 5.09
CA GLU A 217 -14.04 8.10 4.39
C GLU A 217 -14.63 9.41 4.93
N ALA A 218 -13.90 10.07 5.83
CA ALA A 218 -14.18 11.45 6.18
C ALA A 218 -14.23 12.27 4.87
N GLU A 219 -15.30 13.04 4.66
CA GLU A 219 -15.45 13.92 3.50
C GLU A 219 -14.15 14.71 3.27
N LEU A 220 -13.51 14.46 2.13
CA LEU A 220 -12.30 15.17 1.74
C LEU A 220 -12.66 16.59 1.32
N PRO A 221 -11.80 17.59 1.61
CA PRO A 221 -12.03 18.94 1.11
C PRO A 221 -12.04 18.98 -0.42
N ASP A 222 -12.81 19.90 -1.00
CA ASP A 222 -12.87 20.07 -2.46
C ASP A 222 -11.47 20.25 -3.07
N GLY A 223 -11.18 19.50 -4.12
CA GLY A 223 -9.87 19.49 -4.78
C GLY A 223 -8.79 18.66 -4.07
N TRP A 224 -9.15 17.90 -3.03
CA TRP A 224 -8.26 16.94 -2.40
C TRP A 224 -8.68 15.51 -2.73
N GLU A 225 -7.71 14.69 -3.11
CA GLU A 225 -7.92 13.27 -3.38
C GLU A 225 -7.06 12.42 -2.44
N LEU A 226 -7.54 11.21 -2.14
CA LEU A 226 -6.75 10.22 -1.43
C LEU A 226 -5.56 9.81 -2.30
N TRP A 227 -4.37 9.80 -1.71
CA TRP A 227 -3.16 9.22 -2.30
C TRP A 227 -2.82 7.91 -1.59
N PRO A 228 -3.23 6.75 -2.14
CA PRO A 228 -2.92 5.46 -1.55
C PRO A 228 -1.42 5.18 -1.54
N VAL A 229 -0.95 4.49 -0.50
CA VAL A 229 0.42 3.97 -0.46
C VAL A 229 0.65 3.04 -1.66
N GLY A 230 1.78 3.25 -2.34
CA GLY A 230 2.18 2.53 -3.56
C GLY A 230 1.63 3.14 -4.85
N ALA A 231 0.63 4.02 -4.79
CA ALA A 231 0.15 4.72 -5.98
C ALA A 231 1.17 5.77 -6.42
N GLU A 232 1.32 5.96 -7.73
CA GLU A 232 2.24 6.95 -8.29
C GLU A 232 1.48 8.22 -8.67
N LEU A 233 2.07 9.38 -8.41
CA LEU A 233 1.59 10.70 -8.81
C LEU A 233 2.52 11.22 -9.90
N SER A 234 1.98 11.48 -11.09
CA SER A 234 2.72 12.17 -12.15
C SER A 234 2.54 13.67 -12.01
N VAL A 235 3.64 14.42 -11.97
CA VAL A 235 3.63 15.89 -11.92
C VAL A 235 4.70 16.41 -12.87
N GLY A 236 4.28 17.03 -13.98
CA GLY A 236 5.22 17.49 -15.00
C GLY A 236 6.07 16.33 -15.53
N GLU A 237 7.39 16.42 -15.36
CA GLU A 237 8.34 15.35 -15.72
C GLU A 237 8.67 14.38 -14.56
N TYR A 238 8.12 14.60 -13.38
CA TYR A 238 8.36 13.79 -12.20
C TYR A 238 7.30 12.71 -12.03
N LEU A 239 7.73 11.52 -11.61
CA LEU A 239 6.88 10.44 -11.14
C LEU A 239 7.21 10.18 -9.67
N LEU A 240 6.27 10.49 -8.80
CA LEU A 240 6.42 10.37 -7.35
C LEU A 240 5.64 9.16 -6.86
N ARG A 241 6.09 8.52 -5.80
CA ARG A 241 5.35 7.44 -5.15
C ARG A 241 5.35 7.63 -3.65
N LEU A 242 4.20 7.41 -3.05
CA LEU A 242 4.06 7.32 -1.61
C LEU A 242 4.38 5.89 -1.16
N ALA A 243 5.23 5.72 -0.16
CA ALA A 243 5.62 4.42 0.37
C ALA A 243 5.65 4.44 1.90
N GLU A 244 5.52 3.27 2.50
CA GLU A 244 5.87 3.09 3.91
C GLU A 244 7.39 3.22 4.09
N PRO A 245 7.87 3.64 5.28
CA PRO A 245 9.28 3.67 5.59
C PRO A 245 9.95 2.32 5.34
N THR A 246 11.04 2.33 4.57
CA THR A 246 11.71 1.10 4.18
C THR A 246 12.35 0.44 5.41
N PRO A 247 11.99 -0.81 5.76
CA PRO A 247 12.50 -1.46 6.95
C PRO A 247 13.99 -1.79 6.81
N ARG A 248 14.73 -1.61 7.91
CA ARG A 248 16.15 -1.97 8.05
C ARG A 248 16.28 -3.28 8.82
N ASP A 249 15.97 -4.38 8.15
CA ASP A 249 15.69 -5.68 8.79
C ASP A 249 16.67 -6.80 8.40
N ALA A 250 17.83 -6.45 7.84
CA ALA A 250 18.89 -7.42 7.66
C ALA A 250 19.53 -7.79 9.00
N ALA A 251 19.73 -9.09 9.23
CA ALA A 251 20.63 -9.57 10.25
C ALA A 251 22.08 -9.36 9.77
N VAL A 252 22.77 -8.40 10.37
CA VAL A 252 24.16 -8.04 10.06
C VAL A 252 25.01 -8.12 11.32
N VAL A 253 26.27 -8.54 11.18
CA VAL A 253 27.23 -8.64 12.28
C VAL A 253 28.46 -7.82 11.90
N PRO A 254 29.08 -7.04 12.81
CA PRO A 254 30.37 -6.41 12.54
C PRO A 254 31.41 -7.46 12.11
N SER A 255 32.09 -7.20 11.00
CA SER A 255 33.14 -8.09 10.50
C SER A 255 34.35 -8.03 11.44
N GLU A 256 35.03 -9.16 11.68
CA GLU A 256 36.18 -9.25 12.59
C GLU A 256 37.32 -8.27 12.24
N GLY A 257 37.42 -7.86 10.97
CA GLY A 257 38.41 -6.89 10.49
C GLY A 257 38.04 -5.41 10.68
N GLY A 258 36.90 -5.09 11.30
CA GLY A 258 36.48 -3.72 11.64
C GLY A 258 36.09 -2.80 10.48
N GLY A 259 36.17 -3.28 9.22
CA GLY A 259 35.93 -2.47 8.02
C GLY A 259 34.51 -2.56 7.43
N GLY A 260 33.59 -3.33 8.02
CA GLY A 260 32.26 -3.52 7.47
C GLY A 260 31.35 -4.44 8.26
N LEU A 261 30.21 -4.78 7.65
CA LEU A 261 29.19 -5.66 8.22
C LEU A 261 29.11 -6.95 7.40
N ASP A 262 29.21 -8.10 8.07
CA ASP A 262 28.96 -9.41 7.50
C ASP A 262 27.46 -9.56 7.24
N TYR A 263 27.11 -9.75 5.97
CA TYR A 263 25.75 -9.87 5.49
C TYR A 263 25.50 -11.26 4.92
N ASN A 264 24.58 -12.01 5.53
CA ASN A 264 24.11 -13.28 4.99
C ASN A 264 22.88 -13.04 4.12
N ARG A 265 22.97 -13.39 2.83
CA ARG A 265 21.88 -13.20 1.88
C ARG A 265 20.72 -14.17 2.18
N PRO A 266 19.55 -13.70 2.62
CA PRO A 266 18.42 -14.57 2.88
C PRO A 266 17.88 -15.21 1.58
N PRO A 267 17.14 -16.32 1.68
CA PRO A 267 16.50 -16.92 0.52
C PRO A 267 15.45 -15.96 -0.06
N ARG A 268 15.44 -15.84 -1.38
CA ARG A 268 14.49 -15.00 -2.11
C ARG A 268 13.21 -15.79 -2.39
N ILE A 269 12.06 -15.24 -2.00
CA ILE A 269 10.75 -15.76 -2.36
C ILE A 269 10.25 -14.91 -3.54
N LEU A 270 10.22 -15.49 -4.73
CA LEU A 270 9.73 -14.80 -5.92
C LEU A 270 8.21 -14.95 -5.98
N PRO A 271 7.42 -13.87 -5.94
CA PRO A 271 5.98 -13.97 -6.19
C PRO A 271 5.74 -14.36 -7.65
N HIS A 272 4.84 -15.32 -7.88
CA HIS A 272 4.53 -15.81 -9.22
C HIS A 272 3.56 -14.87 -9.97
N LEU A 273 4.04 -14.24 -11.04
CA LEU A 273 3.16 -13.54 -11.99
C LEU A 273 2.55 -14.56 -12.96
N ALA A 274 1.41 -15.14 -12.59
CA ALA A 274 0.70 -16.12 -13.41
C ALA A 274 -0.30 -15.44 -14.37
N PRO A 275 -0.31 -15.77 -15.67
CA PRO A 275 -1.34 -15.30 -16.57
C PRO A 275 -2.68 -15.93 -16.19
N GLU A 276 -3.71 -15.10 -16.08
CA GLU A 276 -5.06 -15.54 -15.75
C GLU A 276 -6.04 -15.06 -16.83
N ARG A 277 -7.10 -15.83 -17.08
CA ARG A 277 -8.12 -15.47 -18.08
C ARG A 277 -9.48 -15.33 -17.44
N PHE A 278 -10.09 -14.17 -17.64
CA PHE A 278 -11.46 -13.89 -17.26
C PHE A 278 -12.38 -14.09 -18.46
N ARG A 279 -13.58 -14.62 -18.22
CA ARG A 279 -14.65 -14.66 -19.23
C ARG A 279 -15.72 -13.68 -18.86
N LEU A 280 -16.00 -12.71 -19.74
CA LEU A 280 -17.15 -11.85 -19.51
C LEU A 280 -18.44 -12.64 -19.72
N PRO A 281 -19.45 -12.50 -18.83
CA PRO A 281 -20.77 -13.04 -19.11
C PRO A 281 -21.31 -12.38 -20.39
N ALA A 282 -21.99 -13.16 -21.24
CA ALA A 282 -22.71 -12.59 -22.37
C ALA A 282 -23.94 -11.79 -21.87
N PRO A 283 -24.29 -10.67 -22.51
CA PRO A 283 -25.51 -9.93 -22.18
C PRO A 283 -26.75 -10.82 -22.41
N PRO A 284 -27.79 -10.71 -21.56
CA PRO A 284 -29.00 -11.50 -21.73
C PRO A 284 -29.70 -11.13 -23.04
N GLU A 285 -30.16 -12.14 -23.77
CA GLU A 285 -30.89 -11.93 -25.02
C GLU A 285 -32.26 -11.27 -24.76
N PRO A 286 -32.68 -10.32 -25.60
CA PRO A 286 -33.99 -9.71 -25.49
C PRO A 286 -35.09 -10.77 -25.70
N PRO A 287 -36.22 -10.66 -25.00
CA PRO A 287 -37.27 -11.67 -25.06
C PRO A 287 -37.84 -11.79 -26.48
N GLY A 288 -37.68 -12.97 -27.08
CA GLY A 288 -38.24 -13.29 -28.38
C GLY A 288 -39.77 -13.26 -28.39
N ARG A 289 -40.37 -12.94 -29.55
CA ARG A 289 -41.83 -13.00 -29.72
C ARG A 289 -42.27 -14.47 -29.73
N ARG A 290 -43.02 -14.90 -28.72
CA ARG A 290 -43.63 -16.24 -28.71
C ARG A 290 -44.74 -16.29 -29.77
N PRO A 291 -44.64 -17.12 -30.82
CA PRO A 291 -45.72 -17.27 -31.77
C PRO A 291 -46.92 -17.92 -31.08
N ILE A 292 -48.10 -17.35 -31.28
CA ILE A 292 -49.34 -17.98 -30.80
C ILE A 292 -49.53 -19.24 -31.65
N PRO A 293 -49.62 -20.45 -31.07
CA PRO A 293 -49.79 -21.68 -31.82
C PRO A 293 -51.24 -21.79 -32.33
N LEU A 294 -51.56 -21.01 -33.37
CA LEU A 294 -52.91 -20.86 -33.91
C LEU A 294 -53.55 -22.22 -34.25
N MET A 295 -52.78 -23.18 -34.76
CA MET A 295 -53.26 -24.55 -35.04
C MET A 295 -53.75 -25.27 -33.79
N VAL A 296 -53.01 -25.21 -32.68
CA VAL A 296 -53.37 -25.85 -31.41
C VAL A 296 -54.54 -25.12 -30.75
N SER A 297 -54.61 -23.80 -30.90
CA SER A 297 -55.74 -22.99 -30.44
C SER A 297 -57.05 -23.27 -31.20
N LEU A 298 -56.96 -23.68 -32.46
CA LEU A 298 -58.14 -23.99 -33.29
C LEU A 298 -58.72 -25.38 -33.03
N ALA A 299 -57.89 -26.34 -32.58
CA ALA A 299 -58.31 -27.73 -32.43
C ALA A 299 -59.51 -27.92 -31.48
N PRO A 300 -59.60 -27.27 -30.30
CA PRO A 300 -60.78 -27.37 -29.43
C PRO A 300 -62.01 -26.65 -29.99
N MET A 301 -61.82 -25.57 -30.78
CA MET A 301 -62.93 -24.92 -31.48
C MET A 301 -63.55 -25.86 -32.52
N VAL A 302 -62.72 -26.50 -33.35
CA VAL A 302 -63.17 -27.48 -34.34
C VAL A 302 -63.80 -28.68 -33.64
N PHE A 303 -63.18 -29.21 -32.58
CA PHE A 303 -63.70 -30.33 -31.80
C PHE A 303 -65.06 -30.02 -31.16
N GLY A 304 -65.23 -28.83 -30.56
CA GLY A 304 -66.49 -28.39 -29.99
C GLY A 304 -67.62 -28.30 -31.03
N VAL A 305 -67.31 -27.78 -32.22
CA VAL A 305 -68.26 -27.69 -33.35
C VAL A 305 -68.62 -29.08 -33.89
N VAL A 306 -67.64 -29.95 -34.10
CA VAL A 306 -67.87 -31.34 -34.56
C VAL A 306 -68.71 -32.12 -33.56
N MET A 307 -68.43 -31.98 -32.26
CA MET A 307 -69.16 -32.69 -31.21
C MET A 307 -70.58 -32.17 -31.04
N MET A 308 -70.81 -30.86 -31.22
CA MET A 308 -72.15 -30.27 -31.26
C MET A 308 -73.01 -30.87 -32.39
N LEU A 309 -72.44 -31.00 -33.60
CA LEU A 309 -73.15 -31.53 -34.77
C LEU A 309 -73.47 -33.03 -34.66
N PHE A 310 -72.61 -33.82 -34.01
CA PHE A 310 -72.81 -35.27 -33.88
C PHE A 310 -73.65 -35.68 -32.65
N LEU A 311 -73.43 -35.05 -31.48
CA LEU A 311 -74.07 -35.44 -30.22
C LEU A 311 -75.30 -34.59 -29.86
N ASN A 312 -75.66 -33.56 -30.65
CA ASN A 312 -76.80 -32.66 -30.43
C ASN A 312 -76.89 -32.05 -29.01
N SER A 313 -75.75 -31.92 -28.33
CA SER A 313 -75.69 -31.41 -26.95
C SER A 313 -74.97 -30.07 -26.91
N TYR A 314 -75.70 -29.04 -26.47
CA TYR A 314 -75.19 -27.67 -26.39
C TYR A 314 -74.13 -27.46 -25.32
N TYR A 315 -73.98 -28.40 -24.36
CA TYR A 315 -72.96 -28.32 -23.32
C TYR A 315 -71.53 -28.26 -23.87
N TYR A 316 -71.28 -28.80 -25.07
CA TYR A 316 -69.95 -28.79 -25.69
C TYR A 316 -69.50 -27.42 -26.20
N LEU A 317 -70.41 -26.43 -26.30
CA LEU A 317 -70.06 -25.04 -26.64
C LEU A 317 -69.18 -24.38 -25.58
N ILE A 318 -69.23 -24.84 -24.33
CA ILE A 318 -68.36 -24.34 -23.25
C ILE A 318 -66.89 -24.58 -23.60
N PHE A 319 -66.53 -25.74 -24.17
CA PHE A 319 -65.15 -26.03 -24.55
C PHE A 319 -64.64 -25.16 -25.71
N MET A 320 -65.54 -24.76 -26.62
CA MET A 320 -65.24 -23.83 -27.72
C MET A 320 -64.83 -22.44 -27.20
N PHE A 321 -65.45 -21.96 -26.12
CA PHE A 321 -65.13 -20.67 -25.50
C PHE A 321 -64.04 -20.74 -24.43
N LEU A 322 -63.99 -21.80 -23.64
CA LEU A 322 -63.04 -21.96 -22.55
C LEU A 322 -61.60 -22.08 -23.07
N SER A 323 -61.40 -22.73 -24.21
CA SER A 323 -60.09 -22.90 -24.83
C SER A 323 -59.41 -21.59 -25.22
N PRO A 324 -60.02 -20.68 -26.00
CA PRO A 324 -59.40 -19.39 -26.32
C PRO A 324 -59.17 -18.51 -25.09
N VAL A 325 -60.03 -18.61 -24.06
CA VAL A 325 -59.82 -17.91 -22.77
C VAL A 325 -58.54 -18.40 -22.08
N LEU A 326 -58.31 -19.71 -22.02
CA LEU A 326 -57.12 -20.30 -21.41
C LEU A 326 -55.83 -19.96 -22.19
N VAL A 327 -55.89 -19.96 -23.53
CA VAL A 327 -54.77 -19.55 -24.38
C VAL A 327 -54.45 -18.07 -24.20
N ALA A 328 -55.47 -17.19 -24.17
CA ALA A 328 -55.28 -15.77 -23.92
C ALA A 328 -54.70 -15.51 -22.51
N ALA A 329 -55.18 -16.22 -21.50
CA ALA A 329 -54.65 -16.16 -20.14
C ALA A 329 -53.17 -16.57 -20.08
N ASN A 330 -52.80 -17.67 -20.75
CA ASN A 330 -51.41 -18.13 -20.85
C ASN A 330 -50.52 -17.15 -21.63
N TYR A 331 -51.03 -16.51 -22.68
CA TYR A 331 -50.28 -15.52 -23.46
C TYR A 331 -49.99 -14.24 -22.65
N VAL A 332 -51.00 -13.71 -21.96
CA VAL A 332 -50.84 -12.52 -21.10
C VAL A 332 -49.93 -12.82 -19.90
N SER A 333 -50.14 -13.97 -19.24
CA SER A 333 -49.29 -14.44 -18.14
C SER A 333 -47.85 -14.66 -18.61
N GLY A 334 -47.67 -15.33 -19.75
CA GLY A 334 -46.35 -15.58 -20.34
C GLY A 334 -45.61 -14.31 -20.73
N ARG A 335 -46.30 -13.27 -21.23
CA ARG A 335 -45.67 -11.98 -21.55
C ARG A 335 -45.18 -11.25 -20.30
N ARG A 336 -45.97 -11.29 -19.22
CA ARG A 336 -45.56 -10.72 -17.92
C ARG A 336 -44.37 -11.48 -17.32
N GLN A 337 -44.41 -12.81 -17.32
CA GLN A 337 -43.32 -13.63 -16.79
C GLN A 337 -42.04 -13.45 -17.58
N THR A 338 -42.10 -13.48 -18.92
CA THR A 338 -40.90 -13.32 -19.78
C THR A 338 -40.24 -11.95 -19.57
N ARG A 339 -41.05 -10.91 -19.33
CA ARG A 339 -40.54 -9.58 -18.99
C ARG A 339 -39.82 -9.58 -17.64
N LYS A 340 -40.45 -10.13 -16.59
CA LYS A 340 -39.83 -10.28 -15.26
C LYS A 340 -38.54 -11.10 -15.30
N ASP A 341 -38.54 -12.23 -16.03
CA ASP A 341 -37.36 -13.07 -16.20
C ASP A 341 -36.21 -12.32 -16.90
N TYR A 342 -36.53 -11.45 -17.87
CA TYR A 342 -35.53 -10.62 -18.56
C TYR A 342 -34.98 -9.52 -17.66
N GLU A 343 -35.84 -8.87 -16.86
CA GLU A 343 -35.45 -7.86 -15.85
C GLU A 343 -34.50 -8.47 -14.81
N GLU A 344 -34.85 -9.65 -14.27
CA GLU A 344 -34.03 -10.38 -13.30
C GLU A 344 -32.67 -10.79 -13.90
N LYS A 345 -32.67 -11.37 -15.12
CA LYS A 345 -31.42 -11.73 -15.83
C LYS A 345 -30.55 -10.51 -16.10
N SER A 346 -31.16 -9.37 -16.42
CA SER A 346 -30.43 -8.10 -16.64
C SER A 346 -29.84 -7.55 -15.35
N ARG A 347 -30.54 -7.66 -14.21
CA ARG A 347 -30.01 -7.30 -12.89
C ARG A 347 -28.81 -8.17 -12.51
N ILE A 348 -28.95 -9.48 -12.62
CA ILE A 348 -27.87 -10.44 -12.32
C ILE A 348 -26.67 -10.20 -13.23
N TYR A 349 -26.90 -9.93 -14.52
CA TYR A 349 -25.83 -9.59 -15.46
C TYR A 349 -25.08 -8.32 -15.05
N ARG A 350 -25.79 -7.24 -14.68
CA ARG A 350 -25.16 -6.00 -14.20
C ARG A 350 -24.29 -6.23 -12.96
N GLN A 351 -24.81 -6.97 -11.96
CA GLN A 351 -24.07 -7.28 -10.74
C GLN A 351 -22.83 -8.15 -11.00
N ARG A 352 -22.96 -9.19 -11.83
CA ARG A 352 -21.82 -10.06 -12.21
C ARG A 352 -20.77 -9.31 -13.00
N ARG A 353 -21.19 -8.38 -13.87
CA ARG A 353 -20.27 -7.54 -14.62
C ARG A 353 -19.52 -6.57 -13.70
N ALA A 354 -20.22 -5.91 -12.79
CA ALA A 354 -19.61 -4.97 -11.84
C ALA A 354 -18.58 -5.66 -10.93
N SER A 355 -18.94 -6.82 -10.36
CA SER A 355 -18.00 -7.62 -9.54
C SER A 355 -16.79 -8.10 -10.34
N LEU A 356 -17.00 -8.56 -11.58
CA LEU A 356 -15.89 -8.96 -12.45
C LEU A 356 -14.97 -7.78 -12.82
N GLU A 357 -15.53 -6.60 -13.06
CA GLU A 357 -14.76 -5.38 -13.35
C GLU A 357 -13.91 -4.96 -12.15
N GLU A 358 -14.44 -5.06 -10.93
CA GLU A 358 -13.69 -4.80 -9.69
C GLU A 358 -12.59 -5.84 -9.46
N ASP A 359 -12.89 -7.13 -9.62
CA ASP A 359 -11.90 -8.21 -9.51
C ASP A 359 -10.73 -8.00 -10.49
N VAL A 360 -11.03 -7.61 -11.74
CA VAL A 360 -10.01 -7.29 -12.75
C VAL A 360 -9.17 -6.10 -12.31
N ARG A 361 -9.79 -5.02 -11.81
CA ARG A 361 -9.09 -3.83 -11.32
C ARG A 361 -8.11 -4.16 -10.20
N GLN A 362 -8.54 -4.96 -9.23
CA GLN A 362 -7.70 -5.40 -8.10
C GLN A 362 -6.53 -6.28 -8.57
N LYS A 363 -6.76 -7.19 -9.53
CA LYS A 363 -5.68 -8.02 -10.07
C LYS A 363 -4.68 -7.24 -10.90
N VAL A 364 -5.12 -6.23 -11.67
CA VAL A 364 -4.20 -5.32 -12.38
C VAL A 364 -3.36 -4.51 -11.38
N ALA A 365 -3.97 -4.01 -10.30
CA ALA A 365 -3.23 -3.30 -9.26
C ALA A 365 -2.18 -4.21 -8.57
N THR A 366 -2.56 -5.45 -8.27
CA THR A 366 -1.66 -6.47 -7.72
C THR A 366 -0.52 -6.80 -8.69
N GLU A 367 -0.82 -7.02 -9.96
CA GLU A 367 0.18 -7.26 -11.01
C GLU A 367 1.19 -6.10 -11.09
N ARG A 368 0.72 -4.85 -11.08
CA ARG A 368 1.59 -3.65 -11.09
C ARG A 368 2.50 -3.61 -9.86
N ARG A 369 1.96 -3.91 -8.68
CA ARG A 369 2.75 -3.98 -7.43
C ARG A 369 3.82 -5.05 -7.52
N LEU A 370 3.49 -6.25 -7.99
CA LEU A 370 4.45 -7.34 -8.17
C LEU A 370 5.53 -7.02 -9.20
N ARG A 371 5.18 -6.37 -10.31
CA ARG A 371 6.17 -5.90 -11.31
C ARG A 371 7.14 -4.89 -10.69
N THR A 372 6.62 -3.97 -9.88
CA THR A 372 7.42 -2.98 -9.15
C THR A 372 8.31 -3.62 -8.08
N GLU A 373 7.80 -4.58 -7.31
CA GLU A 373 8.57 -5.30 -6.30
C GLU A 373 9.70 -6.13 -6.92
N THR A 374 9.46 -6.73 -8.09
CA THR A 374 10.45 -7.53 -8.82
C THR A 374 11.50 -6.64 -9.50
N ALA A 375 11.09 -5.47 -10.00
CA ALA A 375 11.95 -4.48 -10.65
C ALA A 375 11.91 -3.15 -9.88
N PRO A 376 12.71 -3.01 -8.80
CA PRO A 376 12.69 -1.82 -7.97
C PRO A 376 12.98 -0.57 -8.78
N ASP A 377 12.30 0.52 -8.43
CA ASP A 377 12.64 1.87 -8.91
C ASP A 377 13.99 2.34 -8.33
N PRO A 378 14.60 3.37 -8.92
CA PRO A 378 15.90 3.88 -8.45
C PRO A 378 15.90 4.32 -6.98
N ALA A 379 14.79 4.81 -6.44
CA ALA A 379 14.71 5.27 -5.06
C ALA A 379 14.78 4.08 -4.09
N VAL A 380 13.96 3.06 -4.30
CA VAL A 380 13.98 1.81 -3.54
C VAL A 380 15.33 1.09 -3.71
N ALA A 381 15.88 1.05 -4.92
CA ALA A 381 17.18 0.45 -5.17
C ALA A 381 18.31 1.15 -4.39
N GLY A 382 18.27 2.49 -4.31
CA GLY A 382 19.18 3.28 -3.48
C GLY A 382 19.02 2.96 -1.99
N LEU A 383 17.79 2.89 -1.49
CA LEU A 383 17.52 2.53 -0.09
C LEU A 383 18.04 1.14 0.27
N TRP A 384 17.86 0.16 -0.62
CA TRP A 384 18.40 -1.19 -0.41
C TRP A 384 19.93 -1.23 -0.46
N ALA A 385 20.57 -0.35 -1.22
CA ALA A 385 22.02 -0.29 -1.34
C ALA A 385 22.69 0.36 -0.11
N VAL A 386 22.02 1.32 0.53
CA VAL A 386 22.57 2.11 1.65
C VAL A 386 22.18 1.54 3.02
N GLY A 387 21.02 0.89 3.13
CA GLY A 387 20.52 0.33 4.39
C GLY A 387 20.78 -1.18 4.55
N PRO A 388 20.91 -1.69 5.80
CA PRO A 388 20.92 -3.12 6.05
C PRO A 388 19.51 -3.69 5.85
N GLY A 389 19.11 -3.94 4.61
CA GLY A 389 17.82 -4.52 4.23
C GLY A 389 17.94 -5.98 3.79
N ARG A 390 16.94 -6.82 4.09
CA ARG A 390 16.94 -8.23 3.71
C ARG A 390 17.00 -8.48 2.18
N ARG A 391 16.69 -7.47 1.37
CA ARG A 391 16.60 -7.56 -0.10
C ARG A 391 17.91 -7.20 -0.81
N LEU A 392 18.96 -6.84 -0.07
CA LEU A 392 20.26 -6.55 -0.65
C LEU A 392 20.81 -7.78 -1.40
N TRP A 393 21.17 -7.57 -2.66
CA TRP A 393 21.67 -8.62 -3.55
C TRP A 393 20.76 -9.85 -3.69
N GLU A 394 19.44 -9.75 -3.55
CA GLU A 394 18.56 -10.93 -3.57
C GLU A 394 18.66 -11.80 -4.85
N ARG A 395 18.97 -11.19 -6.00
CA ARG A 395 18.99 -11.85 -7.32
C ARG A 395 20.16 -12.82 -7.48
N ARG A 396 19.89 -14.03 -7.97
CA ARG A 396 20.88 -15.09 -8.27
C ARG A 396 21.02 -15.31 -9.78
N ARG A 397 22.10 -16.00 -10.18
CA ARG A 397 22.37 -16.32 -11.60
C ARG A 397 21.30 -17.19 -12.26
N GLY A 398 20.56 -17.99 -11.48
CA GLY A 398 19.48 -18.84 -11.96
C GLY A 398 18.12 -18.17 -12.00
N ASP A 399 17.99 -16.94 -11.49
CA ASP A 399 16.72 -16.23 -11.47
C ASP A 399 16.40 -15.67 -12.88
N PRO A 400 15.14 -15.65 -13.31
CA PRO A 400 14.75 -15.16 -14.64
C PRO A 400 15.01 -13.66 -14.83
N ASP A 401 15.14 -12.89 -13.74
CA ASP A 401 15.42 -11.45 -13.72
C ASP A 401 16.89 -11.13 -13.40
N HIS A 402 17.79 -12.12 -13.50
CA HIS A 402 19.22 -11.89 -13.36
C HIS A 402 19.70 -10.86 -14.40
N LEU A 403 20.39 -9.80 -13.93
CA LEU A 403 20.86 -8.68 -14.75
C LEU A 403 19.75 -7.88 -15.48
N ALA A 404 18.47 -8.07 -15.12
CA ALA A 404 17.38 -7.26 -15.66
C ALA A 404 17.35 -5.88 -14.99
N LEU A 405 17.54 -4.81 -15.74
CA LEU A 405 17.54 -3.45 -15.20
C LEU A 405 16.24 -2.72 -15.59
N ARG A 406 15.62 -2.04 -14.62
CA ARG A 406 14.50 -1.12 -14.88
C ARG A 406 15.05 0.19 -15.43
N ILE A 407 14.51 0.64 -16.57
CA ILE A 407 14.92 1.89 -17.23
C ILE A 407 13.85 2.98 -17.05
N GLY A 408 12.59 2.61 -16.81
CA GLY A 408 11.52 3.58 -16.60
C GLY A 408 10.17 2.91 -16.32
N THR A 409 9.14 3.75 -16.23
CA THR A 409 7.74 3.34 -16.11
C THR A 409 7.02 3.67 -17.41
N ALA A 410 6.28 2.72 -17.95
CA ALA A 410 5.48 2.90 -19.16
C ALA A 410 4.23 2.01 -19.09
N PRO A 411 3.16 2.36 -19.83
CA PRO A 411 2.04 1.47 -20.04
C PRO A 411 2.52 0.14 -20.63
N GLN A 412 2.11 -0.97 -20.03
CA GLN A 412 2.42 -2.31 -20.52
C GLN A 412 1.15 -3.15 -20.57
N PRO A 413 1.04 -4.09 -21.52
CA PRO A 413 -0.07 -5.03 -21.54
C PRO A 413 -0.06 -5.85 -20.24
N SER A 414 -1.26 -6.04 -19.68
CA SER A 414 -1.47 -6.93 -18.53
C SER A 414 -1.28 -8.39 -18.96
N LEU A 415 -0.80 -9.23 -18.05
CA LEU A 415 -0.78 -10.69 -18.21
C LEU A 415 -2.19 -11.30 -18.07
N LEU A 416 -3.16 -10.51 -17.61
CA LEU A 416 -4.56 -10.90 -17.52
C LEU A 416 -5.20 -10.83 -18.91
N GLY A 417 -5.79 -11.94 -19.34
CA GLY A 417 -6.58 -12.04 -20.56
C GLY A 417 -8.06 -11.87 -20.25
N ILE A 418 -8.79 -11.25 -21.18
CA ILE A 418 -10.24 -11.15 -21.14
C ILE A 418 -10.77 -11.79 -22.42
N ASP A 419 -11.50 -12.90 -22.26
CA ASP A 419 -12.15 -13.67 -23.34
C ASP A 419 -13.63 -13.29 -23.50
#